data_AF-D1YJ53-F1
#
_entry.id   AF-D1YJ53-F1
#
_cell.length_a   1.000
_cell.length_b   1.000
_cell.length_c   1.000
_cell.angle_alpha   90.00
_cell.angle_beta   90.00
_cell.angle_gamma   90.00
#
_symmetry.space_group_name_H-M   'P 1'
#
loop_
_entity.id
_entity.type
_entity.pdbx_description
1 polymer ?
#
loop_
_entity_poly.entity_id
_entity_poly.type
_entity_poly.pdbx_seq_one_letter_code
_entity_poly.pdbx_strand_id
1 'polypeptide(L)'
;MKQKTLLTKDFQKIIKKQRRFNSKDVNVLLSKLKTSVVEKDVEDAWREFFTTCFVKNKTDANDDFTISSPENVDGLIMSDNIVFALKLLLEFKKDTNLNKVYDRARITAQCIHYMRLLSDNDRIRPNVICGADQSKAFVLYAPNFYDYLKHNYNWKCRPSDAYRQDPQLMKDLITDRNLSVWVYEFDYRKPKQAYINLQELIDEIDKLAQTNGNQYQVKVTDANITGMFSEFKRIVFNNPDEVTARESVTIFMKLLIGDNTDYYLHPNKFNVLHLPNGKEISVDAIALKAFFKHFNRQLKPKEQDRLLSIADRLIEDETRRRKGDFWTPTIWANEADKLLQDAFGKDYKENSIVWDCAAGTKNLTRDFVYSDLYSSTIYQSEVDLGEKYNPEAKESFQYDFLNDDIDLNPESNGEKWKLPKTLFIALKEAAKTNKRVIFYTNPPYGTANNLKKYGTSKSNIAQSKINAYMKKNDYGSAAQQLYAQFFVRVIKIVNDFHLKNVGIGFFTNARFFAGGNYWQKFNNKFFSKFKFIKGTMLNAGEFSDTSNTWPIVFATYKYQVGGETYLL
;
A
#
# COMPACT_ATOMS: atom_id res chain seq x y z
N MET A 1 31.40 23.23 3.36
CA MET A 1 31.37 22.73 1.97
C MET A 1 30.16 21.82 1.80
N LYS A 2 29.17 22.25 1.02
CA LYS A 2 27.93 21.51 0.76
C LYS A 2 28.24 20.33 -0.16
N GLN A 3 28.24 19.10 0.37
CA GLN A 3 28.29 17.89 -0.43
C GLN A 3 26.96 17.75 -1.19
N LYS A 4 27.04 17.86 -2.52
CA LYS A 4 25.97 17.52 -3.46
C LYS A 4 25.65 16.04 -3.32
N THR A 5 24.44 15.73 -2.85
CA THR A 5 23.85 14.39 -2.90
C THR A 5 23.67 14.01 -4.37
N LEU A 6 24.39 12.98 -4.80
CA LEU A 6 24.47 12.50 -6.17
C LEU A 6 23.30 11.54 -6.53
N LEU A 7 22.08 11.83 -6.05
CA LEU A 7 20.94 10.89 -6.15
C LEU A 7 19.60 11.52 -6.52
N THR A 8 19.57 12.76 -7.03
CA THR A 8 18.30 13.45 -7.38
C THR A 8 18.21 13.98 -8.82
N LYS A 9 19.06 13.51 -9.75
CA LYS A 9 18.95 13.91 -11.17
C LYS A 9 18.81 12.78 -12.18
N ASP A 10 19.16 11.54 -11.83
CA ASP A 10 19.21 10.46 -12.83
C ASP A 10 17.93 9.62 -12.96
N PHE A 11 16.89 9.89 -12.16
CA PHE A 11 15.55 9.29 -12.33
C PHE A 11 14.49 10.25 -12.92
N GLN A 12 14.89 11.48 -13.27
CA GLN A 12 14.12 12.36 -14.13
C GLN A 12 14.82 12.51 -15.48
N LYS A 13 15.11 11.40 -16.14
CA LYS A 13 15.20 11.45 -17.60
C LYS A 13 13.81 11.85 -18.07
N ILE A 14 13.65 13.14 -18.34
CA ILE A 14 12.54 13.68 -19.12
C ILE A 14 12.53 12.87 -20.41
N ILE A 15 11.72 11.81 -20.45
CA ILE A 15 11.16 11.38 -21.72
C ILE A 15 10.42 12.63 -22.17
N LYS A 16 10.96 13.34 -23.17
CA LYS A 16 10.14 14.26 -23.95
C LYS A 16 9.04 13.38 -24.53
N LYS A 17 7.93 13.19 -23.81
CA LYS A 17 6.70 12.65 -24.40
C LYS A 17 6.45 13.56 -25.59
N GLN A 18 6.56 13.03 -26.81
CA GLN A 18 6.12 13.76 -27.98
C GLN A 18 4.67 14.20 -27.71
N ARG A 19 4.40 15.49 -27.86
CA ARG A 19 3.06 16.02 -27.62
C ARG A 19 2.17 15.55 -28.77
N ARG A 20 1.10 14.83 -28.44
CA ARG A 20 0.12 14.28 -29.39
C ARG A 20 -0.69 15.34 -30.15
N PHE A 21 -0.68 16.57 -29.66
CA PHE A 21 -1.33 17.71 -30.29
C PHE A 21 -0.63 19.01 -29.87
N ASN A 22 -0.92 20.11 -30.58
CA ASN A 22 -0.39 21.44 -30.31
C ASN A 22 -1.51 22.47 -30.11
N SER A 23 -1.16 23.73 -29.82
CA SER A 23 -2.15 24.79 -29.55
C SER A 23 -3.06 25.12 -30.74
N LYS A 24 -2.62 24.90 -31.98
CA LYS A 24 -3.46 25.07 -33.18
C LYS A 24 -4.58 24.05 -33.20
N ASP A 25 -4.27 22.78 -32.90
CA ASP A 25 -5.24 21.69 -32.86
C ASP A 25 -6.33 21.95 -31.80
N VAL A 26 -5.93 22.47 -30.63
CA VAL A 26 -6.87 22.88 -29.58
C VAL A 26 -7.80 24.01 -30.04
N ASN A 27 -7.26 25.04 -30.70
CA ASN A 27 -8.09 26.13 -31.21
C ASN A 27 -9.08 25.66 -32.29
N VAL A 28 -8.67 24.71 -33.14
CA VAL A 28 -9.56 24.08 -34.14
C VAL A 28 -10.70 23.35 -33.45
N LEU A 29 -10.41 22.51 -32.46
CA LEU A 29 -11.43 21.81 -31.68
C LEU A 29 -12.41 22.80 -31.03
N LEU A 30 -11.91 23.77 -30.27
CA LEU A 30 -12.74 24.74 -29.56
C LEU A 30 -13.61 25.57 -30.51
N SER A 31 -13.09 25.95 -31.68
CA SER A 31 -13.86 26.67 -32.69
C SER A 31 -15.00 25.82 -33.23
N LYS A 32 -14.74 24.56 -33.58
CA LYS A 32 -15.77 23.65 -34.11
C LYS A 32 -16.86 23.34 -33.08
N LEU A 33 -16.47 23.07 -31.83
CA LEU A 33 -17.42 22.84 -30.75
C LEU A 33 -18.30 24.07 -30.50
N LYS A 34 -17.73 25.28 -30.54
CA LYS A 34 -18.47 26.54 -30.37
C LYS A 34 -19.53 26.77 -31.46
N THR A 35 -19.26 26.36 -32.68
CA THR A 35 -20.17 26.57 -33.83
C THR A 35 -21.07 25.37 -34.12
N SER A 36 -21.06 24.34 -33.28
CA SER A 36 -21.87 23.13 -33.46
C SER A 36 -23.37 23.43 -33.36
N VAL A 37 -24.15 22.89 -34.30
CA VAL A 37 -25.60 23.05 -34.38
C VAL A 37 -26.32 21.74 -34.05
N VAL A 38 -25.76 20.61 -34.52
CA VAL A 38 -26.29 19.27 -34.29
C VAL A 38 -25.25 18.38 -33.57
N GLU A 39 -25.70 17.26 -32.99
CA GLU A 39 -24.81 16.30 -32.31
C GLU A 39 -23.69 15.79 -33.21
N LYS A 40 -23.98 15.61 -34.49
CA LYS A 40 -22.97 15.19 -35.48
C LYS A 40 -21.80 16.17 -35.60
N ASP A 41 -22.03 17.48 -35.45
CA ASP A 41 -20.95 18.48 -35.48
C ASP A 41 -20.01 18.32 -34.27
N VAL A 42 -20.57 17.96 -33.11
CA VAL A 42 -19.81 17.70 -31.87
C VAL A 42 -19.00 16.42 -32.03
N GLU A 43 -19.62 15.36 -32.56
CA GLU A 43 -18.99 14.09 -32.88
C GLU A 43 -17.79 14.29 -33.82
N ASP A 44 -18.01 14.97 -34.94
CA ASP A 44 -16.98 15.20 -35.96
C ASP A 44 -15.81 16.03 -35.41
N ALA A 45 -16.08 17.04 -34.58
CA ALA A 45 -15.04 17.86 -33.94
C ALA A 45 -14.16 17.04 -32.99
N TRP A 46 -14.76 16.25 -32.10
CA TRP A 46 -14.03 15.39 -31.18
C TRP A 46 -13.30 14.27 -31.92
N ARG A 47 -13.93 13.63 -32.90
CA ARG A 47 -13.34 12.55 -33.70
C ARG A 47 -12.10 13.02 -34.45
N GLU A 48 -12.11 14.23 -35.01
CA GLU A 48 -10.92 14.84 -35.62
C GLU A 48 -9.80 15.08 -34.60
N PHE A 49 -10.13 15.58 -33.41
CA PHE A 49 -9.14 15.82 -32.36
C PHE A 49 -8.50 14.51 -31.88
N PHE A 50 -9.30 13.48 -31.61
CA PHE A 50 -8.80 12.17 -31.21
C PHE A 50 -8.00 11.49 -32.33
N THR A 51 -8.40 11.63 -33.59
CA THR A 51 -7.61 11.18 -34.75
C THR A 51 -6.24 11.87 -34.78
N THR A 52 -6.21 13.18 -34.51
CA THR A 52 -4.95 13.93 -34.42
C THR A 52 -4.07 13.39 -33.29
N CYS A 53 -4.67 13.14 -32.12
CA CYS A 53 -3.94 12.69 -30.94
C CYS A 53 -3.35 11.29 -31.08
N PHE A 54 -4.12 10.33 -31.59
CA PHE A 54 -3.73 8.91 -31.55
C PHE A 54 -3.25 8.38 -32.90
N VAL A 55 -3.82 8.84 -34.02
CA VAL A 55 -3.54 8.25 -35.34
C VAL A 55 -2.46 9.05 -36.09
N LYS A 56 -2.56 10.38 -36.13
CA LYS A 56 -1.64 11.23 -36.90
C LYS A 56 -0.30 11.44 -36.21
N ASN A 57 -0.32 11.71 -34.90
CA ASN A 57 0.87 12.06 -34.14
C ASN A 57 1.30 10.88 -33.26
N LYS A 58 2.08 9.95 -33.84
CA LYS A 58 2.62 8.79 -33.12
C LYS A 58 3.56 9.24 -32.01
N THR A 59 3.41 8.66 -30.81
CA THR A 59 4.27 8.91 -29.65
C THR A 59 5.41 7.91 -29.50
N ASP A 60 5.24 6.72 -30.08
CA ASP A 60 6.23 5.66 -30.21
C ASP A 60 6.24 5.14 -31.66
N ALA A 61 7.37 4.62 -32.14
CA ALA A 61 7.46 4.00 -33.47
C ALA A 61 6.57 2.76 -33.59
N ASN A 62 6.25 2.12 -32.45
CA ASN A 62 5.38 0.94 -32.37
C ASN A 62 3.90 1.29 -32.10
N ASP A 63 3.56 2.57 -31.96
CA ASP A 63 2.17 3.00 -31.80
C ASP A 63 1.49 2.95 -33.18
N ASP A 64 0.73 1.88 -33.44
CA ASP A 64 -0.22 1.83 -34.55
C ASP A 64 -1.64 1.85 -34.01
N PHE A 65 -2.21 3.05 -33.97
CA PHE A 65 -3.59 3.25 -33.55
C PHE A 65 -4.49 3.39 -34.77
N THR A 66 -5.62 2.70 -34.73
CA THR A 66 -6.72 2.89 -35.69
C THR A 66 -7.91 3.49 -35.00
N ILE A 67 -8.70 4.30 -35.72
CA ILE A 67 -10.01 4.77 -35.27
C ILE A 67 -11.08 4.26 -36.23
N SER A 68 -12.09 3.59 -35.69
CA SER A 68 -13.20 3.00 -36.44
C SER A 68 -14.54 3.31 -35.76
N SER A 69 -15.65 2.90 -36.37
CA SER A 69 -17.01 3.10 -35.84
C SER A 69 -17.86 1.81 -35.95
N PRO A 70 -17.37 0.66 -35.44
CA PRO A 70 -18.16 -0.57 -35.39
C PRO A 70 -19.44 -0.37 -34.57
N GLU A 71 -20.51 -1.08 -34.90
CA GLU A 71 -21.81 -0.95 -34.20
C GLU A 71 -22.37 0.50 -34.16
N ASN A 72 -21.92 1.36 -35.08
CA ASN A 72 -22.25 2.79 -35.15
C ASN A 72 -21.84 3.59 -33.89
N VAL A 73 -20.76 3.21 -33.22
CA VAL A 73 -20.15 4.05 -32.17
C VAL A 73 -19.51 5.30 -32.77
N ASP A 74 -19.48 6.39 -32.00
CA ASP A 74 -18.87 7.66 -32.43
C ASP A 74 -17.36 7.50 -32.71
N GLY A 75 -16.71 6.63 -31.94
CA GLY A 75 -15.38 6.15 -32.28
C GLY A 75 -14.88 5.04 -31.36
N LEU A 76 -14.10 4.14 -31.95
CA LEU A 76 -13.34 3.11 -31.24
C LEU A 76 -11.87 3.25 -31.66
N ILE A 77 -11.01 3.64 -30.72
CA ILE A 77 -9.57 3.70 -30.93
C ILE A 77 -8.92 2.43 -30.39
N MET A 78 -8.16 1.73 -31.21
CA MET A 78 -7.45 0.51 -30.84
C MET A 78 -5.96 0.61 -31.18
N SER A 79 -5.08 0.11 -30.31
CA SER A 79 -3.69 -0.19 -30.67
C SER A 79 -3.45 -1.68 -30.90
N ASP A 80 -2.55 -1.98 -31.83
CA ASP A 80 -2.11 -3.34 -32.17
C ASP A 80 -1.09 -3.94 -31.19
N ASN A 81 -0.88 -3.30 -30.03
CA ASN A 81 0.09 -3.75 -29.04
C ASN A 81 -0.41 -4.98 -28.25
N ILE A 82 0.37 -6.06 -28.24
CA ILE A 82 -0.01 -7.34 -27.62
C ILE A 82 -0.06 -7.27 -26.07
N VAL A 83 0.69 -6.36 -25.44
CA VAL A 83 0.88 -6.36 -23.96
C VAL A 83 0.02 -5.30 -23.25
N PHE A 84 -0.13 -4.10 -23.81
CA PHE A 84 -0.90 -2.98 -23.24
C PHE A 84 -1.74 -2.27 -24.31
N ALA A 85 -2.67 -2.99 -24.94
CA ALA A 85 -3.53 -2.43 -25.98
C ALA A 85 -4.58 -1.46 -25.42
N LEU A 86 -4.55 -0.20 -25.86
CA LEU A 86 -5.66 0.73 -25.65
C LEU A 86 -6.84 0.28 -26.51
N LYS A 87 -8.03 0.23 -25.91
CA LYS A 87 -9.32 0.03 -26.58
C LYS A 87 -10.28 1.09 -26.03
N LEU A 88 -10.18 2.30 -26.59
CA LEU A 88 -10.92 3.47 -26.14
C LEU A 88 -12.24 3.59 -26.90
N LEU A 89 -13.35 3.48 -26.18
CA LEU A 89 -14.69 3.75 -26.67
C LEU A 89 -15.04 5.22 -26.46
N LEU A 90 -15.44 5.90 -27.53
CA LEU A 90 -15.82 7.31 -27.55
C LEU A 90 -17.33 7.43 -27.70
N GLU A 91 -17.93 8.35 -26.95
CA GLU A 91 -19.34 8.71 -27.08
C GLU A 91 -19.54 10.21 -26.79
N PHE A 92 -20.15 10.92 -27.73
CA PHE A 92 -20.27 12.36 -27.72
C PHE A 92 -21.74 12.77 -27.76
N LYS A 93 -22.09 13.82 -27.02
CA LYS A 93 -23.47 14.31 -26.92
C LYS A 93 -23.52 15.81 -27.05
N LYS A 94 -24.62 16.32 -27.60
CA LYS A 94 -24.90 17.76 -27.61
C LYS A 94 -25.76 18.17 -26.41
N ASP A 95 -25.55 19.39 -25.92
CA ASP A 95 -26.40 20.07 -24.92
C ASP A 95 -26.62 19.23 -23.65
N THR A 96 -25.56 18.60 -23.17
CA THR A 96 -25.53 17.72 -22.01
C THR A 96 -24.84 18.42 -20.84
N ASN A 97 -25.21 18.14 -19.59
CA ASN A 97 -24.52 18.71 -18.43
C ASN A 97 -23.72 17.63 -17.71
N LEU A 98 -22.47 17.45 -18.13
CA LEU A 98 -21.59 16.41 -17.59
C LEU A 98 -21.21 16.59 -16.11
N ASN A 99 -21.57 17.70 -15.45
CA ASN A 99 -21.47 17.80 -13.98
C ASN A 99 -22.51 16.91 -13.28
N LYS A 100 -23.66 16.65 -13.93
CA LYS A 100 -24.72 15.80 -13.38
C LYS A 100 -24.39 14.33 -13.57
N VAL A 101 -24.44 13.55 -12.48
CA VAL A 101 -24.27 12.09 -12.51
C VAL A 101 -25.24 11.44 -13.50
N TYR A 102 -26.49 11.92 -13.55
CA TYR A 102 -27.52 11.43 -14.47
C TYR A 102 -27.07 11.49 -15.95
N ASP A 103 -26.47 12.59 -16.37
CA ASP A 103 -26.05 12.78 -17.76
C ASP A 103 -24.83 11.91 -18.12
N ARG A 104 -23.89 11.73 -17.16
CA ARG A 104 -22.80 10.76 -17.31
C ARG A 104 -23.34 9.33 -17.34
N ALA A 105 -24.34 9.01 -16.51
CA ALA A 105 -24.98 7.70 -16.48
C ALA A 105 -25.69 7.40 -17.80
N ARG A 106 -26.37 8.37 -18.42
CA ARG A 106 -26.97 8.23 -19.74
C ARG A 106 -25.96 7.81 -20.81
N ILE A 107 -24.83 8.51 -20.89
CA ILE A 107 -23.74 8.19 -21.83
C ILE A 107 -23.17 6.81 -21.50
N THR A 108 -22.97 6.51 -20.22
CA THR A 108 -22.42 5.22 -19.77
C THR A 108 -23.36 4.06 -20.08
N ALA A 109 -24.67 4.23 -19.95
CA ALA A 109 -25.67 3.22 -20.32
C ALA A 109 -25.57 2.85 -21.80
N GLN A 110 -25.47 3.86 -22.66
CA GLN A 110 -25.25 3.67 -24.09
C GLN A 110 -23.92 2.96 -24.38
N CYS A 111 -22.82 3.36 -23.72
CA CYS A 111 -21.54 2.67 -23.83
C CYS A 111 -21.58 1.21 -23.34
N ILE A 112 -22.35 0.88 -22.30
CA ILE A 112 -22.52 -0.49 -21.82
C ILE A 112 -23.22 -1.36 -22.88
N HIS A 113 -24.23 -0.83 -23.56
CA HIS A 113 -24.86 -1.52 -24.69
C HIS A 113 -23.87 -1.72 -25.85
N TYR A 114 -23.06 -0.72 -26.19
CA TYR A 114 -22.02 -0.89 -27.19
C TYR A 114 -20.97 -1.93 -26.79
N MET A 115 -20.51 -1.92 -25.54
CA MET A 115 -19.57 -2.94 -25.03
C MET A 115 -20.16 -4.35 -25.14
N ARG A 116 -21.48 -4.52 -24.95
CA ARG A 116 -22.16 -5.80 -25.16
C ARG A 116 -22.11 -6.22 -26.63
N LEU A 117 -22.52 -5.34 -27.54
CA LEU A 117 -22.52 -5.62 -28.99
C LEU A 117 -21.10 -5.93 -29.51
N LEU A 118 -20.12 -5.11 -29.15
CA LEU A 118 -18.72 -5.29 -29.52
C LEU A 118 -18.12 -6.59 -28.95
N SER A 119 -18.52 -6.99 -27.74
CA SER A 119 -18.07 -8.25 -27.13
C SER A 119 -18.68 -9.47 -27.84
N ASP A 120 -19.95 -9.38 -28.22
CA ASP A 120 -20.70 -10.49 -28.81
C ASP A 120 -20.35 -10.67 -30.32
N ASN A 121 -20.20 -9.58 -31.07
CA ASN A 121 -19.95 -9.60 -32.52
C ASN A 121 -18.47 -9.66 -32.88
N ASP A 122 -17.66 -8.78 -32.28
CA ASP A 122 -16.26 -8.57 -32.67
C ASP A 122 -15.25 -9.13 -31.66
N ARG A 123 -15.73 -9.68 -30.53
CA ARG A 123 -14.91 -10.09 -29.38
C ARG A 123 -14.02 -8.95 -28.83
N ILE A 124 -14.45 -7.71 -29.02
CA ILE A 124 -13.74 -6.52 -28.54
C ILE A 124 -14.30 -6.13 -27.17
N ARG A 125 -13.41 -5.94 -26.20
CA ARG A 125 -13.72 -5.37 -24.89
C ARG A 125 -12.97 -4.05 -24.70
N PRO A 126 -13.65 -2.91 -24.83
CA PRO A 126 -13.06 -1.60 -24.52
C PRO A 126 -12.56 -1.56 -23.07
N ASN A 127 -11.38 -0.96 -22.83
CA ASN A 127 -10.79 -0.80 -21.50
C ASN A 127 -10.86 0.63 -20.97
N VAL A 128 -11.16 1.61 -21.84
CA VAL A 128 -11.37 3.01 -21.48
C VAL A 128 -12.62 3.53 -22.19
N ILE A 129 -13.42 4.35 -21.51
CA ILE A 129 -14.53 5.09 -22.11
C ILE A 129 -14.23 6.58 -21.97
N CYS A 130 -14.43 7.36 -23.04
CA CYS A 130 -14.42 8.82 -22.97
C CYS A 130 -15.76 9.35 -23.44
N GLY A 131 -16.44 10.09 -22.56
CA GLY A 131 -17.67 10.81 -22.86
C GLY A 131 -17.43 12.31 -22.94
N ALA A 132 -17.95 13.01 -23.94
CA ALA A 132 -17.78 14.46 -24.05
C ALA A 132 -19.00 15.20 -24.63
N ASP A 133 -19.09 16.50 -24.31
CA ASP A 133 -19.99 17.47 -24.92
C ASP A 133 -19.20 18.64 -25.52
N GLN A 134 -19.86 19.77 -25.82
CA GLN A 134 -19.22 20.96 -26.41
C GLN A 134 -18.19 21.65 -25.51
N SER A 135 -18.24 21.42 -24.20
CA SER A 135 -17.52 22.16 -23.18
C SER A 135 -16.88 21.28 -22.12
N LYS A 136 -17.20 19.99 -22.07
CA LYS A 136 -16.74 19.08 -21.02
C LYS A 136 -16.43 17.68 -21.55
N ALA A 137 -15.55 16.98 -20.85
CA ALA A 137 -15.30 15.56 -21.07
C ALA A 137 -15.05 14.83 -19.75
N PHE A 138 -15.26 13.52 -19.74
CA PHE A 138 -14.89 12.63 -18.64
C PHE A 138 -14.33 11.32 -19.19
N VAL A 139 -13.50 10.67 -18.39
CA VAL A 139 -12.93 9.36 -18.71
C VAL A 139 -13.38 8.34 -17.67
N LEU A 140 -13.72 7.14 -18.09
CA LEU A 140 -14.02 6.02 -17.21
C LEU A 140 -13.08 4.84 -17.51
N TYR A 141 -12.79 4.07 -16.47
CA TYR A 141 -12.16 2.77 -16.61
C TYR A 141 -13.26 1.75 -16.93
N ALA A 142 -13.33 1.30 -18.18
CA ALA A 142 -14.42 0.44 -18.67
C ALA A 142 -14.58 -0.87 -17.88
N PRO A 143 -13.52 -1.52 -17.36
CA PRO A 143 -13.64 -2.73 -16.56
C PRO A 143 -14.48 -2.59 -15.28
N ASN A 144 -14.69 -1.37 -14.78
CA ASN A 144 -15.61 -1.14 -13.67
C ASN A 144 -17.07 -1.46 -14.01
N PHE A 145 -17.40 -1.48 -15.30
CA PHE A 145 -18.75 -1.67 -15.81
C PHE A 145 -18.96 -3.04 -16.47
N TYR A 146 -17.95 -3.92 -16.49
CA TYR A 146 -18.09 -5.25 -17.12
C TYR A 146 -19.11 -6.16 -16.44
N ASP A 147 -19.37 -5.99 -15.14
CA ASP A 147 -20.35 -6.82 -14.44
C ASP A 147 -21.78 -6.53 -14.90
N TYR A 148 -22.05 -5.30 -15.36
CA TYR A 148 -23.34 -4.92 -15.95
C TYR A 148 -23.68 -5.78 -17.19
N LEU A 149 -22.67 -6.25 -17.94
CA LEU A 149 -22.86 -7.09 -19.12
C LEU A 149 -23.44 -8.49 -18.78
N LYS A 150 -23.42 -8.88 -17.50
CA LYS A 150 -23.92 -10.17 -17.01
C LYS A 150 -25.35 -10.08 -16.47
N HIS A 151 -25.89 -8.87 -16.31
CA HIS A 151 -27.23 -8.66 -15.79
C HIS A 151 -28.29 -8.74 -16.89
N ASN A 152 -29.55 -8.91 -16.48
CA ASN A 152 -30.71 -9.04 -17.36
C ASN A 152 -31.33 -7.66 -17.66
N TYR A 153 -30.51 -6.78 -18.25
CA TYR A 153 -30.93 -5.49 -18.77
C TYR A 153 -31.68 -5.64 -20.11
N ASN A 154 -32.36 -4.58 -20.56
CA ASN A 154 -33.11 -4.54 -21.81
C ASN A 154 -32.18 -4.42 -23.02
N TRP A 155 -31.43 -5.48 -23.32
CA TRP A 155 -30.47 -5.53 -24.43
C TRP A 155 -31.09 -5.41 -25.83
N LYS A 156 -32.43 -5.45 -25.96
CA LYS A 156 -33.14 -5.34 -27.25
C LYS A 156 -33.32 -3.90 -27.72
N CYS A 157 -33.18 -2.92 -26.83
CA CYS A 157 -33.30 -1.52 -27.22
C CYS A 157 -32.04 -1.03 -27.95
N ARG A 158 -32.19 0.03 -28.74
CA ARG A 158 -31.04 0.70 -29.38
C ARG A 158 -30.14 1.28 -28.29
N PRO A 159 -28.79 1.21 -28.44
CA PRO A 159 -27.87 1.76 -27.43
C PRO A 159 -28.17 3.21 -27.02
N SER A 160 -28.52 4.07 -27.98
CA SER A 160 -28.87 5.48 -27.73
C SER A 160 -30.20 5.68 -26.98
N ASP A 161 -31.06 4.67 -26.94
CA ASP A 161 -32.31 4.66 -26.20
C ASP A 161 -32.23 3.91 -24.86
N ALA A 162 -31.10 3.27 -24.55
CA ALA A 162 -30.90 2.47 -23.34
C ALA A 162 -31.30 3.23 -22.07
N TYR A 163 -30.91 4.50 -21.98
CA TYR A 163 -31.24 5.31 -20.80
C TYR A 163 -32.73 5.59 -20.60
N ARG A 164 -33.55 5.51 -21.67
CA ARG A 164 -35.00 5.69 -21.61
C ARG A 164 -35.73 4.36 -21.46
N GLN A 165 -35.25 3.34 -22.16
CA GLN A 165 -35.91 2.04 -22.29
C GLN A 165 -35.39 0.98 -21.30
N ASP A 166 -34.38 1.30 -20.51
CA ASP A 166 -33.89 0.49 -19.39
C ASP A 166 -33.78 1.32 -18.09
N PRO A 167 -34.89 1.51 -17.37
CA PRO A 167 -34.89 2.21 -16.09
C PRO A 167 -34.04 1.53 -15.01
N GLN A 168 -33.86 0.21 -15.09
CA GLN A 168 -33.12 -0.56 -14.09
C GLN A 168 -31.61 -0.32 -14.26
N LEU A 169 -31.09 -0.36 -15.49
CA LEU A 169 -29.71 0.01 -15.80
C LEU A 169 -29.41 1.44 -15.33
N MET A 170 -30.32 2.39 -15.60
CA MET A 170 -30.15 3.77 -15.15
C MET A 170 -30.14 3.91 -13.63
N LYS A 171 -31.04 3.21 -12.92
CA LYS A 171 -31.07 3.21 -11.45
C LYS A 171 -29.74 2.71 -10.88
N ASP A 172 -29.23 1.60 -11.42
CA ASP A 172 -27.98 1.01 -10.96
C ASP A 172 -26.80 1.96 -11.23
N LEU A 173 -26.73 2.56 -12.42
CA LEU A 173 -25.67 3.50 -12.79
C LEU A 173 -25.69 4.80 -11.99
N ILE A 174 -26.86 5.40 -11.73
CA ILE A 174 -26.95 6.66 -10.96
C ILE A 174 -26.38 6.48 -9.55
N THR A 175 -26.49 5.28 -8.98
CA THR A 175 -25.93 4.96 -7.66
C THR A 175 -24.48 4.47 -7.70
N ASP A 176 -23.93 4.22 -8.89
CA ASP A 176 -22.56 3.73 -9.03
C ASP A 176 -21.53 4.85 -8.80
N ARG A 177 -20.74 4.69 -7.73
CA ARG A 177 -19.65 5.61 -7.35
C ARG A 177 -18.51 5.66 -8.37
N ASN A 178 -18.42 4.70 -9.29
CA ASN A 178 -17.50 4.76 -10.43
C ASN A 178 -17.82 5.92 -11.38
N LEU A 179 -19.03 6.50 -11.32
CA LEU A 179 -19.39 7.73 -12.02
C LEU A 179 -19.05 9.02 -11.25
N SER A 180 -18.59 8.93 -10.00
CA SER A 180 -18.02 10.06 -9.25
C SER A 180 -16.60 10.35 -9.74
N VAL A 181 -16.51 10.95 -10.93
CA VAL A 181 -15.27 11.36 -11.59
C VAL A 181 -15.20 12.88 -11.73
N TRP A 182 -13.99 13.42 -11.77
CA TRP A 182 -13.79 14.81 -12.17
C TRP A 182 -13.98 14.94 -13.68
N VAL A 183 -14.66 16.01 -14.08
CA VAL A 183 -14.82 16.36 -15.49
C VAL A 183 -13.78 17.40 -15.88
N TYR A 184 -13.35 17.33 -17.13
CA TYR A 184 -12.50 18.32 -17.76
C TYR A 184 -13.37 19.39 -18.38
N GLU A 185 -13.06 20.66 -18.15
CA GLU A 185 -13.80 21.79 -18.73
C GLU A 185 -12.98 22.48 -19.83
N PHE A 186 -13.65 22.90 -20.90
CA PHE A 186 -13.07 23.55 -22.06
C PHE A 186 -13.83 24.84 -22.34
N ASP A 187 -13.16 25.97 -22.13
CA ASP A 187 -13.70 27.29 -22.44
C ASP A 187 -12.96 27.85 -23.66
N TYR A 188 -13.70 28.14 -24.74
CA TYR A 188 -13.15 28.74 -25.96
C TYR A 188 -12.49 30.10 -25.70
N ARG A 189 -12.85 30.79 -24.61
CA ARG A 189 -12.24 32.06 -24.18
C ARG A 189 -10.91 31.85 -23.45
N LYS A 190 -10.61 30.62 -23.00
CA LYS A 190 -9.41 30.25 -22.24
C LYS A 190 -8.64 29.10 -22.93
N PRO A 191 -8.16 29.28 -24.18
CA PRO A 191 -7.54 28.20 -24.96
C PRO A 191 -6.28 27.60 -24.31
N LYS A 192 -5.53 28.39 -23.53
CA LYS A 192 -4.39 27.87 -22.75
C LYS A 192 -4.80 26.89 -21.65
N GLN A 193 -5.89 27.18 -20.94
CA GLN A 193 -6.42 26.27 -19.92
C GLN A 193 -7.03 25.03 -20.57
N ALA A 194 -7.75 25.21 -21.67
CA ALA A 194 -8.28 24.10 -22.45
C ALA A 194 -7.17 23.16 -22.95
N TYR A 195 -6.03 23.70 -23.42
CA TYR A 195 -4.85 22.90 -23.79
C TYR A 195 -4.36 22.02 -22.63
N ILE A 196 -4.24 22.59 -21.43
CA ILE A 196 -3.80 21.85 -20.23
C ILE A 196 -4.81 20.75 -19.89
N ASN A 197 -6.10 21.07 -19.89
CA ASN A 197 -7.16 20.12 -19.56
C ASN A 197 -7.23 18.97 -20.59
N LEU A 198 -7.03 19.26 -21.87
CA LEU A 198 -6.94 18.24 -22.92
C LEU A 198 -5.69 17.38 -22.76
N GLN A 199 -4.56 17.97 -22.35
CA GLN A 199 -3.34 17.20 -22.11
C GLN A 199 -3.54 16.22 -20.95
N GLU A 200 -4.10 16.70 -19.84
CA GLU A 200 -4.45 15.85 -18.70
C GLU A 200 -5.51 14.78 -19.03
N LEU A 201 -6.45 15.07 -19.94
CA LEU A 201 -7.44 14.09 -20.43
C LEU A 201 -6.73 12.94 -21.15
N ILE A 202 -5.81 13.26 -22.08
CA ILE A 202 -5.06 12.26 -22.83
C ILE A 202 -4.09 11.48 -21.93
N ASP A 203 -3.42 12.15 -20.98
CA ASP A 203 -2.52 11.48 -20.03
C ASP A 203 -3.29 10.54 -19.09
N GLU A 204 -4.52 10.88 -18.70
CA GLU A 204 -5.39 9.97 -17.94
C GLU A 204 -5.77 8.73 -18.76
N ILE A 205 -6.15 8.91 -20.04
CA ILE A 205 -6.47 7.79 -20.94
C ILE A 205 -5.27 6.83 -21.06
N ASP A 206 -4.06 7.35 -21.29
CA ASP A 206 -2.85 6.54 -21.37
C ASP A 206 -2.59 5.76 -20.08
N LYS A 207 -2.77 6.40 -18.93
CA LYS A 207 -2.56 5.77 -17.63
C LYS A 207 -3.53 4.61 -17.38
N LEU A 208 -4.79 4.77 -17.77
CA LEU A 208 -5.78 3.70 -17.69
C LEU A 208 -5.49 2.56 -18.68
N ALA A 209 -4.96 2.88 -19.87
CA ALA A 209 -4.60 1.89 -20.90
C ALA A 209 -3.45 0.96 -20.48
N GLN A 210 -2.46 1.50 -19.77
CA GLN A 210 -1.28 0.76 -19.28
C GLN A 210 -1.61 -0.16 -18.09
N THR A 211 -2.82 -0.08 -17.56
CA THR A 211 -3.25 -0.94 -16.46
C THR A 211 -3.77 -2.27 -17.03
N ASN A 212 -3.17 -3.38 -16.62
CA ASN A 212 -3.56 -4.72 -17.07
C ASN A 212 -5.07 -4.96 -16.94
N GLY A 213 -5.75 -5.22 -18.06
CA GLY A 213 -7.17 -5.60 -18.10
C GLY A 213 -7.51 -6.92 -17.38
N ASN A 214 -6.50 -7.63 -16.85
CA ASN A 214 -6.64 -8.84 -16.02
C ASN A 214 -6.60 -8.56 -14.51
N GLN A 215 -6.41 -7.31 -14.07
CA GLN A 215 -6.61 -6.98 -12.65
C GLN A 215 -8.11 -6.85 -12.39
N TYR A 216 -8.69 -7.96 -11.91
CA TYR A 216 -9.95 -7.93 -11.17
C TYR A 216 -9.93 -6.73 -10.23
N GLN A 217 -11.03 -5.97 -10.23
CA GLN A 217 -11.23 -4.83 -9.34
C GLN A 217 -10.71 -5.18 -7.95
N VAL A 218 -9.72 -4.45 -7.43
CA VAL A 218 -9.17 -4.76 -6.12
C VAL A 218 -10.27 -4.44 -5.11
N LYS A 219 -10.87 -5.49 -4.52
CA LYS A 219 -11.84 -5.32 -3.45
C LYS A 219 -11.11 -4.69 -2.26
N VAL A 220 -11.63 -3.57 -1.77
CA VAL A 220 -11.08 -2.94 -0.57
C VAL A 220 -11.35 -3.85 0.63
N THR A 221 -10.31 -4.17 1.38
CA THR A 221 -10.36 -5.01 2.59
C THR A 221 -9.48 -4.41 3.69
N ASP A 222 -9.73 -4.76 4.95
CA ASP A 222 -8.93 -4.30 6.09
C ASP A 222 -7.44 -4.65 5.96
N ALA A 223 -7.13 -5.72 5.23
CA ALA A 223 -5.78 -6.22 5.01
C ALA A 223 -5.02 -5.44 3.94
N ASN A 224 -5.70 -4.91 2.91
CA ASN A 224 -5.05 -4.20 1.80
C ASN A 224 -5.15 -2.68 1.89
N ILE A 225 -6.13 -2.15 2.62
CA ILE A 225 -6.40 -0.71 2.68
C ILE A 225 -5.24 0.11 3.25
N THR A 226 -4.46 -0.47 4.17
CA THR A 226 -3.24 0.18 4.69
C THR A 226 -2.20 0.34 3.58
N GLY A 227 -1.97 -0.70 2.78
CA GLY A 227 -1.08 -0.64 1.63
C GLY A 227 -1.59 0.31 0.55
N MET A 228 -2.90 0.30 0.29
CA MET A 228 -3.55 1.24 -0.63
C MET A 228 -3.38 2.69 -0.18
N PHE A 229 -3.57 2.98 1.11
CA PHE A 229 -3.37 4.31 1.66
C PHE A 229 -1.91 4.76 1.56
N SER A 230 -0.96 3.87 1.87
CA SER A 230 0.47 4.15 1.74
C SER A 230 0.86 4.46 0.30
N GLU A 231 0.34 3.69 -0.67
CA GLU A 231 0.59 3.93 -2.09
C GLU A 231 -0.08 5.22 -2.58
N PHE A 232 -1.33 5.48 -2.18
CA PHE A 232 -2.02 6.74 -2.43
C PHE A 232 -1.17 7.92 -1.97
N LYS A 233 -0.70 7.90 -0.72
CA LYS A 233 0.12 8.96 -0.15
C LYS A 233 1.39 9.18 -0.98
N ARG A 234 2.04 8.10 -1.41
CA ARG A 234 3.30 8.12 -2.17
C ARG A 234 3.14 8.73 -3.58
N ILE A 235 2.05 8.41 -4.27
CA ILE A 235 1.89 8.79 -5.68
C ILE A 235 1.02 10.04 -5.89
N VAL A 236 0.16 10.38 -4.93
CA VAL A 236 -0.76 11.51 -5.03
C VAL A 236 -0.21 12.77 -4.38
N PHE A 237 0.36 12.70 -3.18
CA PHE A 237 0.82 13.91 -2.52
C PHE A 237 2.23 14.28 -2.98
N ASN A 238 2.41 15.49 -3.52
CA ASN A 238 3.74 15.98 -3.91
C ASN A 238 4.61 16.25 -2.68
N ASN A 239 3.99 16.76 -1.60
CA ASN A 239 4.63 17.01 -0.30
C ASN A 239 3.87 16.27 0.82
N PRO A 240 4.04 14.94 0.96
CA PRO A 240 3.25 14.13 1.90
C PRO A 240 3.39 14.55 3.37
N ASP A 241 4.52 15.16 3.75
CA ASP A 241 4.81 15.56 5.12
C ASP A 241 4.05 16.84 5.54
N GLU A 242 3.63 17.68 4.58
CA GLU A 242 2.86 18.92 4.83
C GLU A 242 1.36 18.66 5.05
N VAL A 243 0.88 17.46 4.69
CA VAL A 243 -0.49 17.01 4.93
C VAL A 243 -0.52 16.24 6.23
N THR A 244 -1.40 16.56 7.19
CA THR A 244 -1.43 15.81 8.46
C THR A 244 -1.93 14.37 8.29
N ALA A 245 -1.69 13.52 9.29
CA ALA A 245 -2.21 12.14 9.31
C ALA A 245 -3.73 12.08 9.14
N ARG A 246 -4.45 12.91 9.91
CA ARG A 246 -5.91 13.00 9.84
C ARG A 246 -6.40 13.49 8.49
N GLU A 247 -5.78 14.54 7.94
CA GLU A 247 -6.14 15.07 6.61
C GLU A 247 -5.90 14.04 5.51
N SER A 248 -4.71 13.44 5.45
CA SER A 248 -4.35 12.48 4.40
C SER A 248 -5.27 11.26 4.38
N VAL A 249 -5.58 10.69 5.55
CA VAL A 249 -6.54 9.58 5.65
C VAL A 249 -7.94 10.04 5.27
N THR A 250 -8.39 11.21 5.74
CA THR A 250 -9.74 11.71 5.43
C THR A 250 -9.92 11.91 3.92
N ILE A 251 -8.94 12.53 3.24
CA ILE A 251 -8.94 12.70 1.78
C ILE A 251 -9.05 11.34 1.09
N PHE A 252 -8.18 10.39 1.46
CA PHE A 252 -8.18 9.05 0.89
C PHE A 252 -9.55 8.38 1.03
N MET A 253 -10.13 8.39 2.24
CA MET A 253 -11.40 7.73 2.52
C MET A 253 -12.58 8.38 1.79
N LYS A 254 -12.67 9.72 1.80
CA LYS A 254 -13.72 10.48 1.10
C LYS A 254 -13.72 10.22 -0.40
N LEU A 255 -12.53 10.27 -1.00
CA LEU A 255 -12.38 10.00 -2.43
C LEU A 255 -12.63 8.53 -2.77
N LEU A 256 -12.22 7.59 -1.90
CA LEU A 256 -12.49 6.16 -2.08
C LEU A 256 -14.00 5.87 -2.15
N ILE A 257 -14.79 6.42 -1.24
CA ILE A 257 -16.26 6.24 -1.22
C ILE A 257 -17.00 7.11 -2.25
N GLY A 258 -16.28 7.98 -2.96
CA GLY A 258 -16.86 8.85 -4.00
C GLY A 258 -17.68 10.01 -3.49
N ASP A 259 -17.35 10.48 -2.29
CA ASP A 259 -17.81 11.74 -1.74
C ASP A 259 -16.75 12.82 -2.00
N ASN A 260 -16.72 13.32 -3.23
CA ASN A 260 -15.78 14.36 -3.69
C ASN A 260 -16.44 15.74 -3.81
N THR A 261 -17.64 15.94 -3.26
CA THR A 261 -18.43 17.18 -3.41
C THR A 261 -17.64 18.42 -3.00
N ASP A 262 -16.95 18.33 -1.85
CA ASP A 262 -16.16 19.42 -1.28
C ASP A 262 -14.64 19.26 -1.50
N TYR A 263 -14.25 18.21 -2.26
CA TYR A 263 -12.86 17.88 -2.60
C TYR A 263 -12.66 17.98 -4.11
N TYR A 264 -12.21 19.13 -4.59
CA TYR A 264 -12.08 19.39 -6.02
C TYR A 264 -10.69 19.88 -6.40
N LEU A 265 -10.24 19.50 -7.59
CA LEU A 265 -9.03 20.05 -8.18
C LEU A 265 -9.27 21.50 -8.57
N HIS A 266 -8.38 22.39 -8.14
CA HIS A 266 -8.57 23.83 -8.29
C HIS A 266 -8.59 24.21 -9.79
N PRO A 267 -9.64 24.89 -10.29
CA PRO A 267 -9.87 25.06 -11.73
C PRO A 267 -8.81 25.92 -12.42
N ASN A 268 -8.14 26.81 -11.67
CA ASN A 268 -7.10 27.70 -12.19
C ASN A 268 -5.68 27.41 -11.65
N LYS A 269 -5.51 26.37 -10.81
CA LYS A 269 -4.21 26.03 -10.19
C LYS A 269 -3.94 24.56 -10.45
N PHE A 270 -2.97 24.31 -11.32
CA PHE A 270 -2.57 22.96 -11.68
C PHE A 270 -2.05 22.21 -10.45
N ASN A 271 -2.36 20.91 -10.34
CA ASN A 271 -1.83 20.06 -9.26
C ASN A 271 -2.16 20.54 -7.84
N VAL A 272 -3.34 21.16 -7.66
CA VAL A 272 -3.83 21.61 -6.35
C VAL A 272 -5.20 21.02 -6.06
N LEU A 273 -5.32 20.35 -4.92
CA LEU A 273 -6.58 19.87 -4.35
C LEU A 273 -7.09 20.89 -3.31
N HIS A 274 -8.32 21.37 -3.49
CA HIS A 274 -9.03 22.18 -2.51
C HIS A 274 -9.80 21.29 -1.54
N LEU A 275 -9.76 21.64 -0.25
CA LEU A 275 -10.41 20.92 0.84
C LEU A 275 -11.64 21.68 1.39
N PRO A 276 -12.58 21.02 2.09
CA PRO A 276 -13.78 21.67 2.64
C PRO A 276 -13.47 22.84 3.59
N ASN A 277 -12.33 22.80 4.27
CA ASN A 277 -11.89 23.84 5.20
C ASN A 277 -11.16 25.03 4.53
N GLY A 278 -11.14 25.09 3.20
CA GLY A 278 -10.46 26.13 2.43
C GLY A 278 -8.94 25.94 2.28
N LYS A 279 -8.37 24.86 2.84
CA LYS A 279 -6.96 24.53 2.65
C LYS A 279 -6.72 24.02 1.22
N GLU A 280 -5.55 24.32 0.69
CA GLU A 280 -5.06 23.81 -0.59
C GLU A 280 -3.88 22.86 -0.36
N ILE A 281 -3.89 21.71 -1.02
CA ILE A 281 -2.82 20.71 -0.95
C ILE A 281 -2.23 20.46 -2.34
N SER A 282 -0.91 20.43 -2.44
CA SER A 282 -0.19 20.08 -3.67
C SER A 282 -0.28 18.56 -3.93
N VAL A 283 -0.81 18.20 -5.09
CA VAL A 283 -1.06 16.81 -5.52
C VAL A 283 -0.61 16.56 -6.96
N ASP A 284 -0.36 15.31 -7.34
CA ASP A 284 -0.37 14.90 -8.73
C ASP A 284 -1.84 14.67 -9.15
N ALA A 285 -2.40 15.61 -9.93
CA ALA A 285 -3.80 15.58 -10.35
C ALA A 285 -4.13 14.36 -11.22
N ILE A 286 -3.19 13.92 -12.06
CA ILE A 286 -3.39 12.77 -12.96
C ILE A 286 -3.37 11.47 -12.15
N ALA A 287 -2.43 11.34 -11.20
CA ALA A 287 -2.41 10.23 -10.27
C ALA A 287 -3.68 10.17 -9.42
N LEU A 288 -4.14 11.32 -8.92
CA LEU A 288 -5.36 11.40 -8.12
C LEU A 288 -6.61 10.94 -8.89
N LYS A 289 -6.78 11.42 -10.14
CA LYS A 289 -7.90 11.05 -11.02
C LYS A 289 -7.92 9.56 -11.35
N ALA A 290 -6.75 8.99 -11.66
CA ALA A 290 -6.63 7.58 -12.03
C ALA A 290 -6.71 6.63 -10.84
N PHE A 291 -6.14 6.99 -9.68
CA PHE A 291 -5.91 6.07 -8.56
C PHE A 291 -7.17 5.32 -8.14
N PHE A 292 -8.28 6.03 -7.93
CA PHE A 292 -9.51 5.41 -7.44
C PHE A 292 -10.28 4.62 -8.50
N LYS A 293 -9.97 4.80 -9.79
CA LYS A 293 -10.65 4.08 -10.88
C LYS A 293 -10.31 2.60 -10.92
N HIS A 294 -9.29 2.15 -10.19
CA HIS A 294 -8.87 0.74 -10.14
C HIS A 294 -9.56 -0.09 -9.04
N PHE A 295 -10.31 0.56 -8.14
CA PHE A 295 -10.97 -0.12 -7.01
C PHE A 295 -12.45 -0.30 -7.29
N ASN A 296 -13.03 -1.41 -6.81
CA ASN A 296 -14.48 -1.53 -6.77
C ASN A 296 -15.02 -0.56 -5.71
N ARG A 297 -15.74 0.48 -6.15
CA ARG A 297 -16.33 1.50 -5.28
C ARG A 297 -17.83 1.31 -5.05
N GLN A 298 -18.42 0.20 -5.52
CA GLN A 298 -19.79 -0.20 -5.18
C GLN A 298 -19.84 -0.80 -3.76
N LEU A 299 -19.55 0.03 -2.76
CA LEU A 299 -19.49 -0.36 -1.36
C LEU A 299 -20.90 -0.41 -0.75
N LYS A 300 -21.26 -1.55 -0.14
CA LYS A 300 -22.51 -1.68 0.62
C LYS A 300 -22.47 -0.78 1.88
N PRO A 301 -23.62 -0.36 2.44
CA PRO A 301 -23.64 0.47 3.65
C PRO A 301 -22.81 -0.10 4.82
N LYS A 302 -22.93 -1.42 5.08
CA LYS A 302 -22.10 -2.11 6.10
C LYS A 302 -20.59 -2.04 5.83
N GLU A 303 -20.19 -2.00 4.55
CA GLU A 303 -18.77 -1.86 4.17
C GLU A 303 -18.30 -0.41 4.38
N GLN A 304 -19.18 0.58 4.23
CA GLN A 304 -18.89 1.99 4.54
C GLN A 304 -18.70 2.23 6.04
N ASP A 305 -19.54 1.63 6.89
CA ASP A 305 -19.38 1.71 8.35
C ASP A 305 -18.06 1.07 8.80
N ARG A 306 -17.69 -0.07 8.20
CA ARG A 306 -16.40 -0.72 8.45
C ARG A 306 -15.23 0.17 8.03
N LEU A 307 -15.34 0.85 6.89
CA LEU A 307 -14.32 1.80 6.42
C LEU A 307 -14.08 2.93 7.43
N LEU A 308 -15.12 3.44 8.11
CA LEU A 308 -14.95 4.46 9.17
C LEU A 308 -14.06 3.95 10.32
N SER A 309 -14.28 2.71 10.79
CA SER A 309 -13.45 2.11 11.85
C SER A 309 -11.97 1.95 11.43
N ILE A 310 -11.73 1.71 10.14
CA ILE A 310 -10.39 1.62 9.58
C ILE A 310 -9.74 3.00 9.46
N ALA A 311 -10.52 4.05 9.19
CA ALA A 311 -10.00 5.42 9.10
C ALA A 311 -9.31 5.83 10.41
N ASP A 312 -9.96 5.61 11.56
CA ASP A 312 -9.37 5.94 12.86
C ASP A 312 -8.08 5.15 13.11
N ARG A 313 -8.06 3.86 12.78
CA ARG A 313 -6.85 3.02 12.83
C ARG A 313 -5.73 3.57 11.94
N LEU A 314 -6.04 3.94 10.69
CA LEU A 314 -5.06 4.49 9.75
C LEU A 314 -4.51 5.85 10.24
N ILE A 315 -5.35 6.69 10.86
CA ILE A 315 -4.93 7.96 11.44
C ILE A 315 -3.96 7.71 12.60
N GLU A 316 -4.27 6.76 13.48
CA GLU A 316 -3.36 6.37 14.56
C GLU A 316 -2.02 5.85 14.01
N ASP A 317 -2.05 4.89 13.09
CA ASP A 317 -0.85 4.29 12.49
C ASP A 317 0.01 5.32 11.76
N GLU A 318 -0.59 6.27 11.03
CA GLU A 318 0.11 7.36 10.34
C GLU A 318 0.68 8.40 11.32
N THR A 319 -0.06 8.71 12.40
CA THR A 319 0.42 9.62 13.45
C THR A 319 1.63 9.03 14.17
N ARG A 320 1.60 7.73 14.47
CA ARG A 320 2.72 6.99 15.09
C ARG A 320 3.93 6.93 14.16
N ARG A 321 3.73 6.60 12.87
CA ARG A 321 4.82 6.60 11.86
C ARG A 321 5.56 7.93 11.78
N ARG A 322 4.85 9.05 11.85
CA ARG A 322 5.44 10.40 11.83
C ARG A 322 6.21 10.77 13.09
N LYS A 323 5.89 10.15 14.23
CA LYS A 323 6.57 10.39 15.51
C LYS A 323 7.90 9.62 15.63
N GLY A 324 8.22 8.76 14.66
CA GLY A 324 9.49 8.00 14.64
C GLY A 324 9.50 6.81 15.61
N ASP A 325 8.34 6.39 16.13
CA ASP A 325 8.27 5.21 16.99
C ASP A 325 8.71 3.98 16.18
N PHE A 326 9.62 3.16 16.70
CA PHE A 326 10.04 1.88 16.08
C PHE A 326 8.83 0.96 15.96
N TRP A 327 8.17 0.99 14.80
CA TRP A 327 6.85 0.38 14.61
C TRP A 327 6.90 -0.66 13.49
N THR A 328 6.30 -1.84 13.73
CA THR A 328 6.11 -2.86 12.70
C THR A 328 4.70 -2.74 12.11
N PRO A 329 4.56 -2.41 10.81
CA PRO A 329 3.27 -2.42 10.15
C PRO A 329 2.50 -3.75 10.24
N THR A 330 1.18 -3.68 10.39
CA THR A 330 0.29 -4.87 10.44
C THR A 330 0.47 -5.79 9.24
N ILE A 331 0.76 -5.27 8.04
CA ILE A 331 1.06 -6.11 6.86
C ILE A 331 2.29 -7.01 7.09
N TRP A 332 3.31 -6.51 7.77
CA TRP A 332 4.51 -7.27 8.11
C TRP A 332 4.32 -8.16 9.32
N ALA A 333 3.47 -7.78 10.28
CA ALA A 333 3.03 -8.68 11.35
C ALA A 333 2.27 -9.89 10.78
N ASN A 334 1.38 -9.68 9.80
CA ASN A 334 0.66 -10.74 9.09
C ASN A 334 1.60 -11.64 8.28
N GLU A 335 2.60 -11.06 7.61
CA GLU A 335 3.57 -11.85 6.85
C GLU A 335 4.51 -12.64 7.77
N ALA A 336 4.93 -12.05 8.89
CA ALA A 336 5.67 -12.74 9.93
C ALA A 336 4.87 -13.91 10.52
N ASP A 337 3.58 -13.70 10.79
CA ASP A 337 2.67 -14.75 11.27
C ASP A 337 2.57 -15.92 10.28
N LYS A 338 2.41 -15.66 8.98
CA LYS A 338 2.44 -16.73 7.96
C LYS A 338 3.76 -17.50 7.98
N LEU A 339 4.89 -16.82 8.08
CA LEU A 339 6.20 -17.46 8.13
C LEU A 339 6.40 -18.28 9.41
N LEU A 340 5.84 -17.83 10.55
CA LEU A 340 5.79 -18.61 11.79
C LEU A 340 4.91 -19.85 11.64
N GLN A 341 3.73 -19.73 11.02
CA GLN A 341 2.87 -20.87 10.72
C GLN A 341 3.54 -21.90 9.80
N ASP A 342 4.27 -21.43 8.79
CA ASP A 342 5.02 -22.31 7.88
C ASP A 342 6.18 -23.02 8.60
N ALA A 343 6.89 -22.31 9.48
CA ALA A 343 8.06 -22.85 10.19
C ALA A 343 7.69 -23.76 11.37
N PHE A 344 6.59 -23.45 12.06
CA PHE A 344 6.24 -24.04 13.34
C PHE A 344 4.85 -24.71 13.34
N GLY A 345 4.13 -24.71 12.23
CA GLY A 345 2.78 -25.27 12.13
C GLY A 345 1.71 -24.20 12.37
N LYS A 346 0.56 -24.39 11.73
CA LYS A 346 -0.56 -23.42 11.76
C LYS A 346 -1.12 -23.19 13.16
N ASP A 347 -0.94 -24.17 14.04
CA ASP A 347 -1.42 -24.22 15.43
C ASP A 347 -0.38 -23.73 16.45
N TYR A 348 0.67 -23.03 16.00
CA TYR A 348 1.76 -22.61 16.90
C TYR A 348 1.28 -21.67 18.01
N LYS A 349 0.24 -20.87 17.76
CA LYS A 349 -0.30 -19.89 18.71
C LYS A 349 -1.06 -20.57 19.86
N GLU A 350 -1.55 -21.77 19.61
CA GLU A 350 -2.32 -22.60 20.52
C GLU A 350 -1.41 -23.56 21.33
N ASN A 351 -0.37 -24.09 20.71
CA ASN A 351 0.45 -25.17 21.30
C ASN A 351 1.83 -24.73 21.83
N SER A 352 2.20 -23.45 21.68
CA SER A 352 3.53 -22.92 22.07
C SER A 352 3.42 -21.83 23.12
N ILE A 353 4.47 -21.71 23.94
CA ILE A 353 4.73 -20.49 24.71
C ILE A 353 5.32 -19.47 23.74
N VAL A 354 4.67 -18.32 23.55
CA VAL A 354 5.15 -17.23 22.71
C VAL A 354 5.60 -16.08 23.60
N TRP A 355 6.83 -15.62 23.43
CA TRP A 355 7.36 -14.47 24.15
C TRP A 355 7.79 -13.38 23.17
N ASP A 356 7.06 -12.25 23.19
CA ASP A 356 7.51 -11.01 22.57
C ASP A 356 8.39 -10.21 23.52
N CYS A 357 9.69 -10.29 23.27
CA CYS A 357 10.73 -9.80 24.19
C CYS A 357 10.94 -8.29 24.13
N ALA A 358 10.42 -7.62 23.10
CA ALA A 358 10.47 -6.16 22.92
C ALA A 358 9.18 -5.70 22.22
N ALA A 359 8.05 -5.95 22.89
CA ALA A 359 6.73 -5.81 22.31
C ALA A 359 6.35 -4.36 21.98
N GLY A 360 6.98 -3.37 22.63
CA GLY A 360 6.51 -2.00 22.64
C GLY A 360 5.03 -1.96 23.04
N THR A 361 4.18 -1.45 22.15
CA THR A 361 2.71 -1.45 22.29
C THR A 361 2.02 -2.65 21.62
N LYS A 362 2.68 -3.82 21.60
CA LYS A 362 2.20 -5.11 21.08
C LYS A 362 1.92 -5.17 19.57
N ASN A 363 2.66 -4.41 18.76
CA ASN A 363 2.36 -4.29 17.32
C ASN A 363 2.44 -5.61 16.54
N LEU A 364 3.26 -6.55 17.00
CA LEU A 364 3.42 -7.86 16.37
C LEU A 364 2.34 -8.87 16.74
N THR A 365 1.68 -8.69 17.89
CA THR A 365 0.78 -9.70 18.48
C THR A 365 -0.66 -9.21 18.59
N ARG A 366 -0.91 -7.89 18.59
CA ARG A 366 -2.22 -7.27 18.88
C ARG A 366 -3.38 -7.73 17.99
N ASP A 367 -3.08 -8.21 16.79
CA ASP A 367 -4.06 -8.63 15.78
C ASP A 367 -4.31 -10.16 15.80
N PHE A 368 -3.69 -10.89 16.73
CA PHE A 368 -3.80 -12.35 16.86
C PHE A 368 -4.12 -12.76 18.30
N VAL A 369 -4.62 -14.00 18.46
CA VAL A 369 -4.94 -14.60 19.77
C VAL A 369 -3.98 -15.75 20.02
N TYR A 370 -3.49 -15.85 21.25
CA TYR A 370 -2.51 -16.86 21.68
C TYR A 370 -2.97 -17.54 22.97
N SER A 371 -2.64 -18.82 23.14
CA SER A 371 -2.95 -19.53 24.39
C SER A 371 -1.97 -19.20 25.52
N ASP A 372 -0.68 -19.03 25.20
CA ASP A 372 0.39 -18.73 26.17
C ASP A 372 1.29 -17.59 25.66
N LEU A 373 0.75 -16.37 25.62
CA LEU A 373 1.51 -15.16 25.26
C LEU A 373 2.08 -14.44 26.48
N TYR A 374 3.36 -14.10 26.38
CA TYR A 374 4.06 -13.20 27.30
C TYR A 374 4.62 -12.01 26.50
N SER A 375 4.37 -10.80 26.95
CA SER A 375 4.86 -9.58 26.29
C SER A 375 5.69 -8.76 27.25
N SER A 376 6.89 -8.38 26.84
CA SER A 376 7.77 -7.53 27.63
C SER A 376 8.31 -6.35 26.85
N THR A 377 8.49 -5.23 27.54
CA THR A 377 9.15 -4.04 26.98
C THR A 377 9.88 -3.23 28.06
N ILE A 378 10.81 -2.37 27.66
CA ILE A 378 11.68 -1.62 28.57
C ILE A 378 10.89 -0.56 29.36
N TYR A 379 9.83 -0.01 28.77
CA TYR A 379 9.08 1.12 29.33
C TYR A 379 7.71 0.71 29.87
N GLN A 380 7.44 0.99 31.15
CA GLN A 380 6.12 0.71 31.76
C GLN A 380 4.98 1.40 30.99
N SER A 381 5.20 2.63 30.51
CA SER A 381 4.21 3.36 29.71
C SER A 381 3.76 2.62 28.44
N GLU A 382 4.63 1.82 27.82
CA GLU A 382 4.27 1.02 26.65
C GLU A 382 3.44 -0.21 27.04
N VAL A 383 3.70 -0.79 28.21
CA VAL A 383 2.84 -1.84 28.82
C VAL A 383 1.44 -1.27 29.03
N ASP A 384 1.34 -0.12 29.69
CA ASP A 384 0.06 0.52 30.01
C ASP A 384 -0.72 0.89 28.73
N LEU A 385 -0.06 1.45 27.72
CA LEU A 385 -0.68 1.77 26.42
C LEU A 385 -1.12 0.51 25.64
N GLY A 386 -0.44 -0.62 25.86
CA GLY A 386 -0.70 -1.90 25.21
C GLY A 386 -1.74 -2.77 25.92
N GLU A 387 -2.23 -2.36 27.10
CA GLU A 387 -3.11 -3.17 27.97
C GLU A 387 -4.39 -3.63 27.27
N LYS A 388 -4.96 -2.77 26.40
CA LYS A 388 -6.17 -3.08 25.62
C LYS A 388 -5.99 -4.19 24.57
N TYR A 389 -4.75 -4.53 24.21
CA TYR A 389 -4.44 -5.54 23.21
C TYR A 389 -3.99 -6.84 23.89
N ASN A 390 -4.34 -7.98 23.29
CA ASN A 390 -4.09 -9.31 23.84
C ASN A 390 -4.53 -9.44 25.32
N PRO A 391 -5.82 -9.21 25.67
CA PRO A 391 -6.30 -9.40 27.04
C PRO A 391 -6.15 -10.84 27.54
N GLU A 392 -5.98 -11.80 26.62
CA GLU A 392 -5.68 -13.21 26.90
C GLU A 392 -4.22 -13.48 27.28
N ALA A 393 -3.32 -12.50 27.12
CA ALA A 393 -1.90 -12.67 27.45
C ALA A 393 -1.75 -13.09 28.91
N LYS A 394 -0.85 -14.06 29.16
CA LYS A 394 -0.57 -14.54 30.53
C LYS A 394 0.05 -13.44 31.37
N GLU A 395 0.93 -12.64 30.78
CA GLU A 395 1.51 -11.44 31.40
C GLU A 395 1.90 -10.40 30.35
N SER A 396 1.81 -9.13 30.72
CA SER A 396 2.43 -8.00 30.04
C SER A 396 3.20 -7.17 31.05
N PHE A 397 4.52 -7.05 30.91
CA PHE A 397 5.37 -6.58 32.01
C PHE A 397 6.58 -5.76 31.56
N GLN A 398 7.04 -4.86 32.43
CA GLN A 398 8.23 -4.06 32.20
C GLN A 398 9.50 -4.89 32.46
N TYR A 399 10.33 -5.03 31.43
CA TYR A 399 11.53 -5.88 31.47
C TYR A 399 12.52 -5.48 30.38
N ASP A 400 13.77 -5.23 30.76
CA ASP A 400 14.87 -5.05 29.83
C ASP A 400 15.50 -6.40 29.49
N PHE A 401 15.12 -6.96 28.35
CA PHE A 401 15.55 -8.29 27.89
C PHE A 401 17.07 -8.47 27.87
N LEU A 402 17.85 -7.40 27.71
CA LEU A 402 19.31 -7.46 27.60
C LEU A 402 20.05 -7.18 28.93
N ASN A 403 19.33 -6.75 29.98
CA ASN A 403 19.94 -6.32 31.25
C ASN A 403 19.33 -6.94 32.51
N ASP A 404 18.05 -7.30 32.48
CA ASP A 404 17.35 -7.85 33.64
C ASP A 404 17.55 -9.37 33.75
N ASP A 405 17.72 -9.84 34.98
CA ASP A 405 17.82 -11.26 35.36
C ASP A 405 18.72 -12.11 34.45
N ILE A 406 19.91 -11.62 34.12
CA ILE A 406 20.78 -12.30 33.15
C ILE A 406 21.19 -13.69 33.64
N ASP A 407 21.50 -13.84 34.93
CA ASP A 407 22.00 -15.09 35.51
C ASP A 407 20.89 -16.00 36.07
N LEU A 408 19.62 -15.71 35.72
CA LEU A 408 18.47 -16.51 36.13
C LEU A 408 18.53 -17.93 35.61
N ASN A 409 18.28 -18.90 36.48
CA ASN A 409 18.23 -20.33 36.13
C ASN A 409 17.18 -21.09 36.97
N PRO A 410 16.84 -22.34 36.62
CA PRO A 410 15.80 -23.12 37.29
C PRO A 410 15.97 -23.33 38.80
N GLU A 411 17.21 -23.25 39.32
CA GLU A 411 17.56 -23.44 40.74
C GLU A 411 17.56 -22.13 41.53
N SER A 412 17.43 -21.00 40.85
CA SER A 412 17.44 -19.69 41.49
C SER A 412 16.20 -19.53 42.39
N ASN A 413 16.43 -19.18 43.66
CA ASN A 413 15.43 -19.06 44.72
C ASN A 413 15.41 -17.62 45.30
N GLY A 414 14.45 -16.79 44.90
CA GLY A 414 14.33 -15.46 45.47
C GLY A 414 13.31 -14.56 44.79
N GLU A 415 12.67 -13.68 45.57
CA GLU A 415 11.58 -12.80 45.12
C GLU A 415 12.06 -11.48 44.47
N LYS A 416 13.34 -11.38 44.10
CA LYS A 416 13.95 -10.11 43.63
C LYS A 416 14.33 -10.10 42.14
N TRP A 417 13.66 -10.91 41.32
CA TRP A 417 13.79 -10.85 39.87
C TRP A 417 12.59 -10.14 39.25
N LYS A 418 12.76 -9.58 38.05
CA LYS A 418 11.68 -8.91 37.30
C LYS A 418 10.91 -9.86 36.39
N LEU A 419 11.50 -11.00 36.02
CA LEU A 419 10.80 -12.02 35.25
C LEU A 419 9.59 -12.53 36.05
N PRO A 420 8.36 -12.48 35.48
CA PRO A 420 7.16 -12.95 36.18
C PRO A 420 7.28 -14.42 36.59
N LYS A 421 6.76 -14.73 37.79
CA LYS A 421 6.74 -16.12 38.31
C LYS A 421 6.03 -17.07 37.33
N THR A 422 4.98 -16.60 36.66
CA THR A 422 4.22 -17.35 35.63
C THR A 422 5.10 -17.75 34.45
N LEU A 423 5.88 -16.82 33.89
CA LEU A 423 6.82 -17.12 32.79
C LEU A 423 7.97 -18.01 33.25
N PHE A 424 8.54 -17.76 34.43
CA PHE A 424 9.60 -18.61 35.00
C PHE A 424 9.16 -20.07 35.12
N ILE A 425 7.96 -20.32 35.66
CA ILE A 425 7.38 -21.66 35.77
C ILE A 425 7.13 -22.25 34.38
N ALA A 426 6.57 -21.47 33.45
CA ALA A 426 6.30 -21.94 32.09
C ALA A 426 7.58 -22.41 31.36
N LEU A 427 8.70 -21.70 31.52
CA LEU A 427 9.99 -22.11 30.95
C LEU A 427 10.54 -23.39 31.60
N LYS A 428 10.42 -23.56 32.92
CA LYS A 428 10.81 -24.80 33.61
C LYS A 428 9.98 -26.00 33.14
N GLU A 429 8.68 -25.83 33.02
CA GLU A 429 7.80 -26.90 32.55
C GLU A 429 8.01 -27.21 31.06
N ALA A 430 8.32 -26.20 30.23
CA ALA A 430 8.69 -26.41 28.84
C ALA A 430 9.95 -27.29 28.68
N ALA A 431 10.95 -27.11 29.55
CA ALA A 431 12.15 -27.95 29.56
C ALA A 431 11.85 -29.44 29.85
N LYS A 432 10.89 -29.69 30.76
CA LYS A 432 10.48 -31.06 31.15
C LYS A 432 9.61 -31.72 30.10
N THR A 433 8.62 -30.99 29.60
CA THR A 433 7.57 -31.51 28.70
C THR A 433 7.93 -31.41 27.22
N ASN A 434 9.05 -30.76 26.90
CA ASN A 434 9.44 -30.42 25.52
C ASN A 434 8.41 -29.52 24.80
N LYS A 435 7.59 -28.79 25.57
CA LYS A 435 6.68 -27.77 25.03
C LYS A 435 7.50 -26.71 24.31
N ARG A 436 7.03 -26.30 23.15
CA ARG A 436 7.75 -25.34 22.30
C ARG A 436 7.73 -23.94 22.91
N VAL A 437 8.88 -23.27 22.91
CA VAL A 437 9.02 -21.85 23.25
C VAL A 437 9.43 -21.08 22.01
N ILE A 438 8.68 -20.05 21.63
CA ILE A 438 8.96 -19.20 20.47
C ILE A 438 9.26 -17.79 20.96
N PHE A 439 10.47 -17.32 20.68
CA PHE A 439 10.86 -15.92 20.87
C PHE A 439 10.52 -15.15 19.59
N TYR A 440 9.66 -14.14 19.67
CA TYR A 440 9.12 -13.43 18.52
C TYR A 440 9.19 -11.92 18.73
N THR A 441 10.00 -11.18 17.97
CA THR A 441 10.12 -9.73 18.22
C THR A 441 10.70 -8.94 17.03
N ASN A 442 10.60 -7.61 17.12
CA ASN A 442 11.30 -6.66 16.25
C ASN A 442 12.31 -5.88 17.13
N PRO A 443 13.55 -6.39 17.31
CA PRO A 443 14.54 -5.75 18.16
C PRO A 443 14.94 -4.35 17.65
N PRO A 444 15.37 -3.43 18.53
CA PRO A 444 15.85 -2.11 18.13
C PRO A 444 17.11 -2.18 17.25
N TYR A 445 17.17 -1.34 16.20
CA TYR A 445 18.27 -1.29 15.21
C TYR A 445 19.35 -0.26 15.56
N GLY A 446 20.06 -0.42 16.68
CA GLY A 446 21.14 0.46 17.12
C GLY A 446 22.54 -0.16 16.98
N THR A 447 23.55 0.68 16.71
CA THR A 447 25.00 0.35 16.86
C THR A 447 25.63 1.26 17.91
N ALA A 448 26.72 0.82 18.54
CA ALA A 448 27.41 1.54 19.62
C ALA A 448 27.86 2.99 19.28
N ASN A 449 27.95 3.38 18.01
CA ASN A 449 28.54 4.66 17.58
C ASN A 449 27.55 5.72 17.03
N ASN A 450 26.31 5.37 16.68
CA ASN A 450 25.44 6.26 15.89
C ASN A 450 24.27 6.92 16.67
N LEU A 451 24.21 6.80 17.99
CA LEU A 451 23.08 7.28 18.80
C LEU A 451 23.25 8.71 19.36
N LYS A 452 24.06 9.57 18.71
CA LYS A 452 24.34 10.94 19.17
C LYS A 452 23.23 11.99 18.92
N LYS A 453 22.10 11.65 18.30
CA LYS A 453 21.14 12.66 17.80
C LYS A 453 19.88 12.92 18.65
N TYR A 454 19.66 12.19 19.74
CA TYR A 454 18.55 12.45 20.65
C TYR A 454 19.09 12.71 22.06
N GLY A 455 18.85 13.93 22.56
CA GLY A 455 19.39 14.45 23.81
C GLY A 455 19.16 13.55 25.02
N THR A 456 20.04 13.77 26.01
CA THR A 456 20.26 13.09 27.30
C THR A 456 20.91 11.69 27.24
N SER A 457 22.26 11.70 27.35
CA SER A 457 23.19 10.62 27.74
C SER A 457 22.79 9.16 27.42
N LYS A 458 22.73 8.79 26.13
CA LYS A 458 22.49 7.42 25.64
C LYS A 458 23.77 6.60 25.36
N SER A 459 24.92 6.94 25.95
CA SER A 459 26.20 6.23 25.74
C SER A 459 26.20 4.77 26.25
N ASN A 460 25.22 4.36 27.06
CA ASN A 460 25.24 3.07 27.77
C ASN A 460 24.30 2.00 27.21
N ILE A 461 23.43 2.28 26.23
CA ILE A 461 22.42 1.29 25.76
C ILE A 461 23.07 0.11 25.00
N ALA A 462 24.20 0.32 24.33
CA ALA A 462 24.94 -0.75 23.65
C ALA A 462 25.90 -1.54 24.58
N GLN A 463 26.09 -1.10 25.83
CA GLN A 463 26.86 -1.79 26.86
C GLN A 463 25.93 -2.56 27.80
N SER A 464 25.02 -3.38 27.24
CA SER A 464 24.17 -4.23 28.04
C SER A 464 24.97 -5.30 28.79
N LYS A 465 24.37 -5.94 29.79
CA LYS A 465 24.96 -7.13 30.43
C LYS A 465 25.15 -8.26 29.43
N ILE A 466 24.29 -8.39 28.41
CA ILE A 466 24.51 -9.34 27.31
C ILE A 466 25.68 -8.95 26.40
N ASN A 467 25.94 -7.66 26.17
CA ASN A 467 27.16 -7.23 25.48
C ASN A 467 28.42 -7.69 26.25
N ALA A 468 28.43 -7.53 27.57
CA ALA A 468 29.53 -8.00 28.42
C ALA A 468 29.69 -9.53 28.35
N TYR A 469 28.59 -10.27 28.42
CA TYR A 469 28.58 -11.72 28.23
C TYR A 469 29.13 -12.13 26.85
N MET A 470 28.71 -11.46 25.77
CA MET A 470 29.18 -11.71 24.41
C MET A 470 30.68 -11.48 24.27
N LYS A 471 31.21 -10.41 24.87
CA LYS A 471 32.66 -10.13 24.88
C LYS A 471 33.44 -11.20 25.64
N LYS A 472 32.97 -11.59 26.84
CA LYS A 472 33.58 -12.63 27.67
C LYS A 472 33.61 -13.99 26.98
N ASN A 473 32.61 -14.28 26.13
CA ASN A 473 32.44 -15.55 25.44
C ASN A 473 32.84 -15.50 23.96
N ASP A 474 33.64 -14.50 23.55
CA ASP A 474 34.23 -14.37 22.21
C ASP A 474 33.22 -14.43 21.04
N TYR A 475 32.12 -13.68 21.12
CA TYR A 475 31.18 -13.52 20.00
C TYR A 475 31.64 -12.50 18.94
N GLY A 476 32.84 -11.92 19.09
CA GLY A 476 33.43 -10.98 18.15
C GLY A 476 32.72 -9.62 18.06
N SER A 477 32.97 -8.89 16.97
CA SER A 477 32.51 -7.50 16.79
C SER A 477 30.98 -7.36 16.71
N ALA A 478 30.29 -8.42 16.29
CA ALA A 478 28.82 -8.52 16.30
C ALA A 478 28.19 -8.20 17.66
N ALA A 479 28.93 -8.34 18.78
CA ALA A 479 28.47 -7.95 20.11
C ALA A 479 27.98 -6.50 20.21
N GLN A 480 28.42 -5.60 19.33
CA GLN A 480 27.99 -4.19 19.30
C GLN A 480 26.60 -3.98 18.69
N GLN A 481 26.01 -5.01 18.07
CA GLN A 481 24.71 -4.93 17.41
C GLN A 481 23.61 -5.40 18.37
N LEU A 482 22.59 -4.57 18.59
CA LEU A 482 21.52 -4.89 19.56
C LEU A 482 20.75 -6.16 19.18
N TYR A 483 20.35 -6.34 17.93
CA TYR A 483 19.67 -7.56 17.50
C TYR A 483 20.52 -8.82 17.66
N ALA A 484 21.85 -8.74 17.55
CA ALA A 484 22.75 -9.86 17.83
C ALA A 484 22.74 -10.22 19.34
N GLN A 485 22.67 -9.20 20.21
CA GLN A 485 22.52 -9.41 21.65
C GLN A 485 21.19 -10.11 21.99
N PHE A 486 20.10 -9.80 21.29
CA PHE A 486 18.82 -10.52 21.45
C PHE A 486 18.96 -12.02 21.14
N PHE A 487 19.59 -12.39 20.03
CA PHE A 487 19.85 -13.80 19.72
C PHE A 487 20.71 -14.49 20.79
N VAL A 488 21.76 -13.82 21.29
CA VAL A 488 22.60 -14.40 22.36
C VAL A 488 21.84 -14.53 23.67
N ARG A 489 20.95 -13.59 24.00
CA ARG A 489 20.07 -13.73 25.17
C ARG A 489 19.19 -14.96 25.06
N VAL A 490 18.62 -15.22 23.88
CA VAL A 490 17.86 -16.45 23.63
C VAL A 490 18.75 -17.68 23.83
N ILE A 491 19.94 -17.75 23.22
CA ILE A 491 20.88 -18.87 23.43
C ILE A 491 21.16 -19.09 24.92
N LYS A 492 21.38 -18.01 25.67
CA LYS A 492 21.64 -18.09 27.11
C LYS A 492 20.44 -18.66 27.87
N ILE A 493 19.21 -18.16 27.62
CA ILE A 493 17.99 -18.70 28.22
C ILE A 493 17.81 -20.19 27.88
N VAL A 494 18.05 -20.58 26.62
CA VAL A 494 17.98 -22.00 26.20
C VAL A 494 18.95 -22.86 26.99
N ASN A 495 20.19 -22.41 27.17
CA ASN A 495 21.19 -23.18 27.92
C ASN A 495 20.88 -23.20 29.43
N ASP A 496 20.53 -22.06 30.02
CA ASP A 496 20.30 -21.91 31.47
C ASP A 496 19.04 -22.67 31.92
N PHE A 497 17.97 -22.68 31.11
CA PHE A 497 16.71 -23.40 31.41
C PHE A 497 16.66 -24.80 30.79
N HIS A 498 17.70 -25.24 30.08
CA HIS A 498 17.76 -26.53 29.38
C HIS A 498 16.59 -26.78 28.41
N LEU A 499 16.18 -25.74 27.68
CA LEU A 499 15.10 -25.84 26.71
C LEU A 499 15.52 -26.71 25.50
N LYS A 500 14.61 -27.55 25.03
CA LYS A 500 14.87 -28.53 23.96
C LYS A 500 14.12 -28.25 22.66
N ASN A 501 13.01 -27.51 22.72
CA ASN A 501 12.17 -27.19 21.57
C ASN A 501 11.95 -25.67 21.50
N VAL A 502 12.80 -24.99 20.73
CA VAL A 502 12.82 -23.52 20.69
C VAL A 502 12.77 -23.02 19.26
N GLY A 503 11.89 -22.05 19.02
CA GLY A 503 11.80 -21.27 17.79
C GLY A 503 12.20 -19.82 18.03
N ILE A 504 12.73 -19.17 17.01
CA ILE A 504 12.96 -17.73 16.97
C ILE A 504 12.31 -17.19 15.71
N GLY A 505 11.60 -16.07 15.81
CA GLY A 505 11.12 -15.29 14.67
C GLY A 505 11.45 -13.82 14.87
N PHE A 506 12.54 -13.33 14.29
CA PHE A 506 13.00 -11.95 14.52
C PHE A 506 13.05 -11.13 13.24
N PHE A 507 12.69 -9.86 13.35
CA PHE A 507 13.10 -8.86 12.37
C PHE A 507 14.56 -8.45 12.64
N THR A 508 15.37 -8.30 11.59
CA THR A 508 16.81 -8.05 11.68
C THR A 508 17.29 -7.21 10.49
N ASN A 509 18.47 -6.60 10.61
CA ASN A 509 19.14 -6.03 9.45
C ASN A 509 19.79 -7.17 8.62
N ALA A 510 19.70 -7.10 7.29
CA ALA A 510 20.23 -8.14 6.39
C ALA A 510 21.75 -8.40 6.52
N ARG A 511 22.52 -7.48 7.12
CA ARG A 511 23.99 -7.59 7.22
C ARG A 511 24.49 -8.88 7.89
N PHE A 512 23.76 -9.43 8.84
CA PHE A 512 24.16 -10.69 9.50
C PHE A 512 24.24 -11.88 8.54
N PHE A 513 23.42 -11.88 7.48
CA PHE A 513 23.44 -12.92 6.44
C PHE A 513 24.59 -12.75 5.43
N ALA A 514 25.08 -11.53 5.23
CA ALA A 514 26.16 -11.25 4.28
C ALA A 514 27.54 -11.72 4.77
N GLY A 515 27.68 -12.09 6.04
CA GLY A 515 28.89 -12.71 6.59
C GLY A 515 30.10 -11.77 6.72
N GLY A 516 31.30 -12.35 6.73
CA GLY A 516 32.59 -11.68 6.92
C GLY A 516 33.12 -11.69 8.35
N ASN A 517 34.35 -11.19 8.53
CA ASN A 517 35.08 -11.23 9.82
C ASN A 517 34.30 -10.59 10.99
N TYR A 518 33.45 -9.60 10.72
CA TYR A 518 32.62 -8.95 11.72
C TYR A 518 31.59 -9.90 12.35
N TRP A 519 31.05 -10.84 11.56
CA TRP A 519 29.95 -11.74 11.91
C TRP A 519 30.39 -13.18 12.17
N GLN A 520 31.54 -13.61 11.64
CA GLN A 520 32.00 -15.00 11.67
C GLN A 520 31.87 -15.69 13.05
N LYS A 521 32.39 -15.06 14.11
CA LYS A 521 32.35 -15.65 15.47
C LYS A 521 30.92 -15.81 16.01
N PHE A 522 30.07 -14.81 15.76
CA PHE A 522 28.65 -14.87 16.14
C PHE A 522 27.91 -15.92 15.32
N ASN A 523 28.07 -15.93 14.00
CA ASN A 523 27.42 -16.88 13.09
C ASN A 523 27.78 -18.32 13.46
N ASN A 524 29.06 -18.62 13.70
CA ASN A 524 29.49 -19.96 14.10
C ASN A 524 28.81 -20.44 15.39
N LYS A 525 28.70 -19.57 16.40
CA LYS A 525 28.06 -19.90 17.69
C LYS A 525 26.53 -19.97 17.59
N PHE A 526 25.91 -19.13 16.77
CA PHE A 526 24.47 -19.12 16.59
C PHE A 526 24.00 -20.29 15.73
N PHE A 527 24.59 -20.48 14.55
CA PHE A 527 24.19 -21.53 13.60
C PHE A 527 24.63 -22.94 13.99
N SER A 528 25.55 -23.10 14.95
CA SER A 528 25.78 -24.40 15.60
C SER A 528 24.65 -24.84 16.55
N LYS A 529 23.75 -23.92 16.89
CA LYS A 529 22.59 -24.16 17.78
C LYS A 529 21.25 -24.00 17.07
N PHE A 530 21.16 -23.13 16.07
CA PHE A 530 19.91 -22.78 15.41
C PHE A 530 20.02 -22.94 13.90
N LYS A 531 19.05 -23.63 13.31
CA LYS A 531 18.89 -23.75 11.86
C LYS A 531 17.94 -22.69 11.34
N PHE A 532 18.33 -21.97 10.30
CA PHE A 532 17.41 -21.13 9.52
C PHE A 532 16.35 -21.98 8.84
N ILE A 533 15.08 -21.56 8.92
CA ILE A 533 13.95 -22.27 8.32
C ILE A 533 13.42 -21.49 7.11
N LYS A 534 12.97 -20.25 7.33
CA LYS A 534 12.37 -19.41 6.29
C LYS A 534 12.47 -17.94 6.65
N GLY A 535 12.48 -17.07 5.66
CA GLY A 535 12.48 -15.63 5.87
C GLY A 535 12.06 -14.83 4.64
N THR A 536 11.83 -13.54 4.83
CA THR A 536 11.50 -12.59 3.77
C THR A 536 12.33 -11.32 3.93
N MET A 537 12.61 -10.65 2.81
CA MET A 537 13.38 -9.42 2.77
C MET A 537 12.47 -8.25 2.38
N LEU A 538 12.57 -7.18 3.15
CA LEU A 538 11.67 -6.03 3.14
C LEU A 538 12.46 -4.76 2.83
N ASN A 539 11.83 -3.82 2.14
CA ASN A 539 12.40 -2.49 1.94
C ASN A 539 12.41 -1.73 3.29
N ALA A 540 13.56 -1.18 3.68
CA ALA A 540 13.67 -0.37 4.91
C ALA A 540 12.76 0.88 4.91
N GLY A 541 12.36 1.39 3.74
CA GLY A 541 11.40 2.51 3.67
C GLY A 541 10.02 2.18 4.26
N GLU A 542 9.73 0.90 4.51
CA GLU A 542 8.49 0.43 5.12
C GLU A 542 8.48 0.50 6.66
N PHE A 543 9.63 0.79 7.28
CA PHE A 543 9.79 0.89 8.74
C PHE A 543 10.32 2.28 9.11
N SER A 544 9.73 2.88 10.15
CA SER A 544 10.20 4.17 10.70
C SER A 544 11.65 4.05 11.21
N ASP A 545 12.44 5.10 10.99
CA ASP A 545 13.84 5.24 11.43
C ASP A 545 14.91 4.32 10.80
N THR A 546 14.58 3.46 9.84
CA THR A 546 15.62 2.79 9.05
C THR A 546 16.05 3.65 7.88
N SER A 547 17.33 4.05 7.84
CA SER A 547 17.91 4.71 6.67
C SER A 547 17.63 3.87 5.42
N ASN A 548 17.31 4.51 4.28
CA ASN A 548 17.07 3.91 2.95
C ASN A 548 18.25 3.06 2.39
N THR A 549 19.19 2.60 3.22
CA THR A 549 20.45 2.00 2.80
C THR A 549 20.50 0.48 2.92
N TRP A 550 19.67 -0.18 3.75
CA TRP A 550 19.74 -1.65 3.93
C TRP A 550 18.37 -2.30 4.14
N PRO A 551 18.08 -3.45 3.51
CA PRO A 551 16.81 -4.14 3.70
C PRO A 551 16.68 -4.74 5.12
N ILE A 552 15.44 -4.83 5.58
CA ILE A 552 15.07 -5.51 6.82
C ILE A 552 14.66 -6.95 6.48
N VAL A 553 15.05 -7.90 7.31
CA VAL A 553 14.73 -9.32 7.11
C VAL A 553 13.93 -9.81 8.30
N PHE A 554 12.75 -10.40 8.05
CA PHE A 554 12.12 -11.27 9.03
C PHE A 554 12.56 -12.71 8.75
N ALA A 555 13.08 -13.41 9.76
CA ALA A 555 13.56 -14.77 9.63
C ALA A 555 13.18 -15.65 10.81
N THR A 556 12.90 -16.91 10.52
CA THR A 556 12.57 -17.95 11.48
C THR A 556 13.73 -18.94 11.63
N TYR A 557 14.00 -19.34 12.87
CA TYR A 557 15.06 -20.29 13.22
C TYR A 557 14.55 -21.33 14.21
N LYS A 558 15.02 -22.56 14.07
CA LYS A 558 14.68 -23.68 14.97
C LYS A 558 15.92 -24.20 15.67
N TYR A 559 15.82 -24.40 16.99
CA TYR A 559 16.89 -24.98 17.78
C TYR A 559 17.18 -26.43 17.38
N GLN A 560 18.46 -26.78 17.32
CA GLN A 560 18.95 -28.12 16.99
C GLN A 560 19.42 -28.82 18.27
N VAL A 561 18.77 -29.94 18.61
CA VAL A 561 19.18 -30.78 19.74
C VAL A 561 20.29 -31.71 19.27
N GLY A 562 21.51 -31.55 19.81
CA GLY A 562 22.67 -32.39 19.49
C GLY A 562 23.37 -31.98 18.19
N GLY A 563 24.23 -30.95 18.27
CA GLY A 563 24.88 -30.36 17.11
C GLY A 563 25.81 -31.33 16.37
N GLU A 564 25.39 -31.75 15.18
CA GLU A 564 26.34 -32.04 14.11
C GLU A 564 26.64 -30.71 13.40
N THR A 565 27.90 -30.31 13.50
CA THR A 565 28.44 -29.11 12.87
C THR A 565 28.42 -29.28 11.36
N TYR A 566 27.39 -28.80 10.68
CA TYR A 566 27.46 -28.60 9.24
C TYR A 566 28.17 -27.27 9.00
N LEU A 567 29.47 -27.36 8.69
CA LEU A 567 30.24 -26.28 8.07
C LEU A 567 29.51 -25.90 6.77
N LEU A 568 29.01 -24.67 6.70
CA LEU A 568 28.65 -24.01 5.44
C LEU A 568 29.92 -23.48 4.77
#